data_AF-A0A535FXY6-F1
#
_entry.id   AF-A0A535FXY6-F1
#
_cell.length_a   1.000
_cell.length_b   1.000
_cell.length_c   1.000
_cell.angle_alpha   90.00
_cell.angle_beta   90.00
_cell.angle_gamma   90.00
#
_symmetry.space_group_name_H-M   'P 1'
#
loop_
_entity.id
_entity.type
_entity.pdbx_description
1 polymer ?
#
loop_
_entity_poly.entity_id
_entity_poly.type
_entity_poly.pdbx_seq_one_letter_code
_entity_poly.pdbx_strand_id
1 'polypeptide(L)' 'MRQDIEFNAEGTTLRGWLFTPDAGHRPFPTIVMAHGFSAVKEMYLDSFAEVFANAGLAAL' A
#
# COMPACT_ATOMS: atom_id res chain seq x y z
N MET A 1 0.50 -9.04 5.50
CA MET A 1 -0.74 -9.39 4.74
C MET A 1 -1.26 -8.23 3.87
N ARG A 2 -1.77 -8.49 2.65
CA ARG A 2 -2.42 -7.51 1.74
C ARG A 2 -3.92 -7.38 2.03
N GLN A 3 -4.43 -6.14 2.03
CA GLN A 3 -5.85 -5.82 2.08
C GLN A 3 -6.22 -4.88 0.92
N ASP A 4 -7.27 -5.20 0.16
CA ASP A 4 -7.83 -4.26 -0.81
C ASP A 4 -8.63 -3.18 -0.07
N ILE A 5 -8.39 -1.90 -0.40
CA ILE A 5 -9.06 -0.76 0.24
C ILE A 5 -9.65 0.20 -0.80
N GLU A 6 -10.63 0.97 -0.37
CA GLU A 6 -11.20 2.08 -1.12
C GLU A 6 -11.49 3.27 -0.20
N PHE A 7 -11.35 4.49 -0.71
CA PHE A 7 -11.73 5.70 0.01
C PHE A 7 -12.12 6.82 -0.96
N ASN A 8 -12.96 7.74 -0.48
CA ASN A 8 -13.32 8.94 -1.24
C ASN A 8 -12.19 9.97 -1.15
N ALA A 9 -11.72 10.41 -2.31
CA ALA A 9 -10.83 11.55 -2.48
C ALA A 9 -11.58 12.61 -3.31
N GLU A 10 -12.25 13.52 -2.61
CA GLU A 10 -12.93 14.67 -3.22
C GLU A 10 -13.93 14.28 -4.32
N GLY A 11 -14.80 13.30 -4.03
CA GLY A 11 -15.81 12.83 -4.98
C GLY A 11 -15.32 11.73 -5.93
N THR A 12 -14.02 11.42 -5.95
CA THR A 12 -13.46 10.28 -6.70
C THR A 12 -13.12 9.13 -5.76
N THR A 13 -13.61 7.93 -6.02
CA THR A 13 -13.21 6.75 -5.23
C THR A 13 -11.86 6.25 -5.71
N LEU A 14 -10.85 6.34 -4.85
CA LEU A 14 -9.54 5.73 -5.06
C LEU A 14 -9.53 4.30 -4.52
N ARG A 15 -8.83 3.41 -5.22
CA ARG A 15 -8.67 1.99 -4.85
C ARG A 15 -7.19 1.66 -4.72
N GLY A 16 -6.81 1.10 -3.58
CA GLY A 16 -5.42 0.80 -3.26
C GLY A 16 -5.27 -0.55 -2.58
N TRP A 17 -4.04 -0.87 -2.20
CA TRP A 17 -3.70 -2.06 -1.44
C TRP A 17 -2.96 -1.63 -0.18
N LEU A 18 -3.46 -2.03 0.98
CA LEU A 18 -2.76 -1.83 2.24
C LEU A 18 -2.02 -3.11 2.61
N PHE A 19 -0.70 -3.06 2.60
CA PHE A 19 0.18 -4.09 3.13
C PHE A 19 0.58 -3.72 4.55
N THR A 20 0.40 -4.65 5.49
CA THR A 20 0.84 -4.48 6.87
C THR A 20 1.84 -5.57 7.27
N PRO A 21 2.84 -5.24 8.13
CA PRO A 21 3.70 -6.23 8.74
C PRO A 21 2.90 -7.26 9.54
N ASP A 22 3.35 -8.52 9.52
CA ASP A 22 2.70 -9.60 10.27
C ASP A 22 3.03 -9.56 11.78
N ALA A 23 4.10 -8.85 12.17
CA ALA A 23 4.55 -8.68 13.55
C ALA A 23 4.94 -7.23 13.86
N GLY A 24 4.94 -6.87 15.14
CA GLY A 24 5.27 -5.53 15.64
C GLY A 24 4.09 -4.82 16.29
N HIS A 25 4.33 -3.63 16.83
CA HIS A 25 3.31 -2.83 17.51
C HIS A 25 2.72 -1.78 16.57
N ARG A 26 1.39 -1.75 16.49
CA ARG A 26 0.65 -0.70 15.78
C ARG A 26 0.66 0.61 16.60
N PRO A 27 0.59 1.79 15.95
CA PRO A 27 0.55 2.02 14.51
C PRO A 27 1.92 1.78 13.84
N PHE A 28 1.90 1.23 12.63
CA PHE A 28 3.13 1.01 11.85
C PHE A 28 3.55 2.30 11.13
N PRO A 29 4.86 2.62 11.05
CA PRO A 29 5.34 3.58 10.08
C PRO A 29 4.91 3.15 8.67
N THR A 30 4.41 4.09 7.87
CA THR A 30 3.74 3.78 6.59
C THR A 30 4.38 4.54 5.43
N ILE A 31 4.66 3.83 4.34
CA ILE A 31 5.07 4.39 3.06
C ILE A 31 3.84 4.47 2.15
N VAL A 32 3.62 5.62 1.52
CA VAL A 32 2.63 5.76 0.43
C VAL A 32 3.36 5.64 -0.90
N MET A 33 2.93 4.72 -1.74
CA MET A 33 3.53 4.41 -3.02
C MET A 33 2.65 4.90 -4.17
N ALA A 34 3.30 5.33 -5.23
CA ALA A 34 2.66 5.72 -6.47
C ALA A 34 3.49 5.18 -7.63
N HIS A 35 2.80 4.77 -8.69
CA HIS A 35 3.45 4.40 -9.95
C HIS A 35 3.77 5.65 -10.77
N GLY A 36 4.59 5.49 -11.82
CA GLY A 36 4.85 6.55 -12.79
C GLY A 36 3.64 6.89 -13.66
N PHE A 37 3.79 7.93 -14.49
CA PHE A 37 2.75 8.33 -15.45
C PHE A 37 2.35 7.15 -16.37
N SER A 38 1.07 7.05 -16.73
CA SER A 38 0.46 5.98 -17.54
C SER A 38 0.40 4.56 -16.94
N ALA A 39 0.91 4.35 -15.73
CA ALA A 39 0.83 3.05 -15.05
C ALA A 39 -0.41 2.94 -14.15
N VAL A 40 -0.59 1.76 -13.53
CA VAL A 40 -1.58 1.48 -12.47
C VAL A 40 -0.91 0.66 -11.36
N LYS A 41 -1.53 0.56 -10.17
CA LYS A 41 -0.96 -0.15 -9.01
C LYS A 41 -0.66 -1.64 -9.28
N GLU A 42 -1.38 -2.25 -10.20
CA GLU A 42 -1.16 -3.62 -10.67
C GLU A 42 0.14 -3.81 -11.46
N MET A 43 0.78 -2.71 -11.88
CA MET A 43 2.09 -2.73 -12.52
C MET A 43 3.21 -2.69 -11.48
N TYR A 44 3.36 -3.81 -10.75
CA TYR A 44 4.54 -4.14 -9.92
C TYR A 44 4.65 -3.44 -8.55
N LEU A 45 3.67 -2.61 -8.13
CA LEU A 45 3.75 -1.98 -6.80
C LEU A 45 3.60 -2.99 -5.65
N ASP A 46 2.86 -4.08 -5.83
CA ASP A 46 2.73 -5.16 -4.85
C ASP A 46 4.08 -5.77 -4.46
N SER A 47 4.95 -6.01 -5.45
CA SER A 47 6.27 -6.59 -5.23
C SER A 47 7.16 -5.71 -4.34
N PHE A 48 7.05 -4.39 -4.46
CA PHE A 48 7.73 -3.45 -3.56
C PHE A 48 7.04 -3.36 -2.19
N ALA A 49 5.71 -3.37 -2.16
CA ALA A 49 4.93 -3.33 -0.93
C ALA A 49 5.27 -4.48 0.02
N GLU A 50 5.42 -5.69 -0.52
CA GLU A 50 5.81 -6.88 0.23
C GLU A 50 7.19 -6.72 0.88
N VAL A 51 8.16 -6.13 0.18
CA VAL A 51 9.50 -5.86 0.73
C VAL A 51 9.41 -4.93 1.94
N PHE A 52 8.62 -3.86 1.86
CA PHE A 52 8.46 -2.93 2.97
C PHE A 52 7.70 -3.56 4.15
N ALA A 53 6.63 -4.30 3.88
CA ALA A 53 5.87 -5.02 4.90
C ALA A 53 6.73 -6.04 5.65
N ASN A 54 7.55 -6.81 4.93
CA ASN A 54 8.48 -7.78 5.50
C ASN A 54 9.59 -7.10 6.32
N ALA A 55 9.92 -5.84 6.03
CA ALA A 55 10.87 -5.03 6.79
C ALA A 55 10.23 -4.31 8.00
N GLY A 56 8.94 -4.49 8.27
CA GLY A 56 8.25 -3.87 9.41
C GLY A 56 7.60 -2.52 9.13
N LEU A 57 7.49 -2.12 7.86
CA LEU A 57 6.83 -0.89 7.43
C LEU A 57 5.50 -1.22 6.75
N ALA A 58 4.41 -0.53 7.08
CA ALA A 58 3.21 -0.63 6.26
C ALA A 58 3.44 0.06 4.90
N ALA A 59 2.77 -0.42 3.86
CA ALA A 59 2.81 0.17 2.53
C ALA A 59 1.40 0.32 1.96
N LEU A 60 1.11 1.50 1.43
CA LEU A 60 -0.16 1.89 0.81
C LEU A 60 0.05 2.23 -0.67
#